data_AF-A0A428YYC5-F1
#
_entry.id   AF-A0A428YYC5-F1
#
_cell.length_a   1.000
_cell.length_b   1.000
_cell.length_c   1.000
_cell.angle_alpha   90.00
_cell.angle_beta   90.00
_cell.angle_gamma   90.00
#
_symmetry.space_group_name_H-M   'P 1'
#
loop_
_entity.id
_entity.type
_entity.pdbx_description
1 polymer ?
#
loop_
_entity_poly.entity_id
_entity_poly.type
_entity_poly.pdbx_seq_one_letter_code
_entity_poly.pdbx_strand_id
1 'polypeptide(L)'
;MVYVRGSRDPSCWATITQDLHLLATSQTSAGKGDGVVAQVSANVWGIVVELDDAETKKVQEGTGNAGAAGPVIATACAAANVAAPICAAVGAIIVAYFEAQSWLISQVNTGCGVYLTLPWVAIYSGQIYAVIPTTRPCSIPLPTLEWSQQSAGQFGTNDPADTIGYQIEHGAVSADVVEFVLVIGPNSSGWDKAVFMPDGEGSEWEIKATGGRGGQAANALWAHQVRNGQQLRFHKPKDLGIWRQVLSLGGLQYLVGGDRCTFTWLRD
;
A
#
# COMPACT_ATOMS: atom_id res chain seq x y z
N MET A 1 19.68 -20.88 21.89
CA MET A 1 19.59 -20.83 20.41
C MET A 1 19.78 -22.25 19.90
N VAL A 2 18.71 -22.93 19.49
CA VAL A 2 18.73 -24.32 19.02
C VAL A 2 18.81 -24.28 17.49
N TYR A 3 19.85 -24.86 16.90
CA TYR A 3 19.96 -25.02 15.45
C TYR A 3 19.52 -26.42 15.05
N VAL A 4 18.48 -26.52 14.22
CA VAL A 4 18.07 -27.76 13.57
C VAL A 4 18.70 -27.78 12.17
N ARG A 5 19.47 -28.83 11.87
CA ARG A 5 20.15 -29.02 10.58
C ARG A 5 19.22 -29.76 9.62
N GLY A 6 18.54 -29.04 8.73
CA GLY A 6 17.72 -29.63 7.67
C GLY A 6 18.57 -30.18 6.51
N SER A 7 18.26 -31.39 6.04
CA SER A 7 18.88 -31.98 4.83
C SER A 7 18.29 -31.35 3.57
N ARG A 8 19.15 -30.98 2.61
CA ARG A 8 18.75 -30.39 1.31
C ARG A 8 18.52 -31.50 0.28
N ASP A 9 17.26 -31.81 -0.02
CA ASP A 9 16.91 -32.62 -1.21
C ASP A 9 16.64 -31.66 -2.40
N PRO A 10 17.41 -31.75 -3.50
CA PRO A 10 17.23 -30.92 -4.70
C PRO A 10 15.88 -31.09 -5.39
N SER A 11 15.21 -32.24 -5.23
CA SER A 11 13.94 -32.53 -5.91
C SER A 11 12.78 -31.69 -5.39
N CYS A 12 12.80 -31.28 -4.11
CA CYS A 12 11.80 -30.37 -3.56
C CYS A 12 11.84 -28.96 -4.17
N TRP A 13 13.02 -28.49 -4.61
CA TRP A 13 13.19 -27.11 -5.06
C TRP A 13 12.56 -26.81 -6.43
N ALA A 14 12.52 -27.81 -7.33
CA ALA A 14 11.95 -27.63 -8.67
C ALA A 14 10.42 -27.41 -8.62
N THR A 15 9.71 -28.15 -7.75
CA THR A 15 8.28 -27.99 -7.53
C THR A 15 7.97 -26.64 -6.86
N ILE A 16 8.80 -26.24 -5.88
CA ILE A 16 8.68 -24.94 -5.20
C ILE A 16 8.74 -23.76 -6.18
N THR A 17 9.65 -23.80 -7.17
CA THR A 17 9.74 -22.72 -8.17
C THR A 17 8.52 -22.63 -9.10
N GLN A 18 7.89 -23.77 -9.40
CA GLN A 18 6.72 -23.81 -10.27
C GLN A 18 5.46 -23.35 -9.54
N ASP A 19 5.33 -23.73 -8.25
CA ASP A 19 4.24 -23.29 -7.38
C ASP A 19 4.36 -21.81 -6.99
N LEU A 20 5.57 -21.32 -6.73
CA LEU A 20 5.83 -19.89 -6.49
C LEU A 20 5.41 -19.02 -7.68
N HIS A 21 5.62 -19.50 -8.91
CA HIS A 21 5.21 -18.77 -10.11
C HIS A 21 3.68 -18.67 -10.23
N LEU A 22 2.95 -19.76 -9.95
CA LEU A 22 1.49 -19.80 -9.95
C LEU A 22 0.89 -18.94 -8.82
N LEU A 23 1.52 -18.94 -7.64
CA LEU A 23 1.13 -18.14 -6.47
C LEU A 23 1.40 -16.65 -6.69
N ALA A 24 2.51 -16.28 -7.34
CA ALA A 24 2.81 -14.89 -7.68
C ALA A 24 1.75 -14.27 -8.62
N THR A 25 1.12 -15.09 -9.48
CA THR A 25 0.08 -14.65 -10.41
C THR A 25 -1.33 -14.66 -9.84
N SER A 26 -1.56 -15.26 -8.68
CA SER A 26 -2.89 -15.37 -8.04
C SER A 26 -2.88 -14.68 -6.67
N GLN A 27 -2.89 -13.35 -6.67
CA GLN A 27 -3.23 -12.62 -5.45
C GLN A 27 -4.70 -12.90 -5.11
N THR A 28 -4.94 -13.83 -4.17
CA THR A 28 -6.24 -14.07 -3.59
C THR A 28 -6.32 -13.35 -2.24
N SER A 29 -7.31 -12.47 -2.11
CA SER A 29 -7.66 -11.85 -0.83
C SER A 29 -9.03 -12.36 -0.41
N ALA A 30 -9.13 -12.84 0.83
CA ALA A 30 -10.43 -13.04 1.45
C ALA A 30 -10.89 -11.68 2.01
N GLY A 31 -12.02 -11.17 1.51
CA GLY A 31 -12.57 -9.89 1.96
C GLY A 31 -12.90 -9.89 3.45
N LYS A 32 -12.72 -8.74 4.11
CA LYS A 32 -13.03 -8.55 5.54
C LYS A 32 -14.55 -8.52 5.71
N GLY A 33 -15.16 -9.65 6.10
CA GLY A 33 -16.56 -9.69 6.52
C GLY A 33 -16.78 -9.02 7.87
N ASP A 34 -18.01 -8.63 8.18
CA ASP A 34 -18.38 -8.09 9.50
C ASP A 34 -18.00 -9.09 10.61
N GLY A 35 -17.00 -8.74 11.42
CA GLY A 35 -16.47 -9.58 12.51
C GLY A 35 -15.16 -10.31 12.21
N VAL A 36 -14.59 -10.17 11.00
CA VAL A 36 -13.26 -10.70 10.67
C VAL A 36 -12.17 -9.79 11.23
N VAL A 37 -11.26 -10.37 12.04
CA VAL A 37 -10.25 -9.68 12.87
C VAL A 37 -8.90 -9.49 12.16
N ALA A 38 -8.76 -9.97 10.92
CA ALA A 38 -7.55 -9.80 10.13
C ALA A 38 -7.84 -10.07 8.65
N GLN A 39 -7.19 -9.34 7.76
CA GLN A 39 -7.17 -9.70 6.34
C GLN A 39 -5.98 -10.63 6.08
N VAL A 40 -6.18 -11.73 5.37
CA VAL A 40 -5.09 -12.65 5.03
C VAL A 40 -5.02 -12.80 3.51
N SER A 41 -3.80 -12.76 2.99
CA SER A 41 -3.50 -12.91 1.57
C SER A 41 -2.27 -13.78 1.37
N ALA A 42 -2.14 -14.35 0.18
CA ALA A 42 -0.93 -15.02 -0.29
C ALA A 42 -0.33 -14.21 -1.46
N ASN A 43 0.98 -14.01 -1.44
CA ASN A 43 1.71 -13.35 -2.53
C ASN A 43 3.04 -14.07 -2.82
N VAL A 44 3.88 -13.50 -3.70
CA VAL A 44 5.19 -14.12 -4.06
C VAL A 44 6.15 -14.30 -2.88
N TRP A 45 5.98 -13.53 -1.80
CA TRP A 45 6.85 -13.57 -0.63
C TRP A 45 6.41 -14.58 0.41
N GLY A 46 5.10 -14.79 0.56
CA GLY A 46 4.56 -15.69 1.58
C GLY A 46 3.08 -15.52 1.83
N ILE A 47 2.65 -15.98 3.00
CA ILE A 47 1.35 -15.66 3.58
C ILE A 47 1.50 -14.34 4.34
N VAL A 48 0.66 -13.36 4.03
CA VAL A 48 0.64 -12.05 4.68
C VAL A 48 -0.67 -11.89 5.43
N VAL A 49 -0.57 -11.68 6.74
CA VAL A 49 -1.68 -11.27 7.59
C VAL A 49 -1.60 -9.76 7.81
N GLU A 50 -2.64 -9.05 7.46
CA GLU A 50 -2.80 -7.62 7.66
C GLU A 50 -3.71 -7.38 8.86
N LEU A 51 -3.17 -6.65 9.84
CA LEU A 51 -3.89 -6.19 11.01
C LEU A 51 -3.97 -4.66 10.96
N ASP A 52 -5.15 -4.10 11.16
CA ASP A 52 -5.29 -2.67 11.44
C ASP A 52 -4.82 -2.32 12.86
N ASP A 53 -4.78 -1.03 13.21
CA ASP A 53 -4.31 -0.59 14.54
C ASP A 53 -5.18 -1.13 15.69
N ALA A 54 -6.50 -1.18 15.48
CA ALA A 54 -7.43 -1.69 16.49
C ALA A 54 -7.25 -3.20 16.69
N GLU A 55 -7.05 -3.95 15.61
CA GLU A 55 -6.75 -5.39 15.63
C GLU A 55 -5.39 -5.67 16.26
N THR A 56 -4.38 -4.87 15.91
CA THR A 56 -3.04 -4.99 16.48
C THR A 56 -3.06 -4.75 17.99
N LYS A 57 -3.83 -3.77 18.46
CA LYS A 57 -4.03 -3.52 19.90
C LYS A 57 -4.73 -4.69 20.60
N LYS A 58 -5.80 -5.26 20.01
CA LYS A 58 -6.46 -6.47 20.55
C LYS A 58 -5.49 -7.64 20.68
N VAL A 59 -4.63 -7.84 19.67
CA VAL A 59 -3.58 -8.86 19.70
C VAL A 59 -2.58 -8.59 20.82
N GLN A 60 -2.13 -7.35 20.99
CA GLN A 60 -1.18 -6.95 22.04
C GLN A 60 -1.75 -7.11 23.46
N GLU A 61 -3.04 -6.84 23.63
CA GLU A 61 -3.75 -6.98 24.90
C GLU A 61 -4.06 -8.44 25.26
N GLY A 62 -3.79 -9.39 24.36
CA GLY A 62 -4.16 -10.81 24.53
C GLY A 62 -5.69 -11.05 24.54
N THR A 63 -6.48 -10.02 24.25
CA THR A 63 -7.96 -10.06 24.18
C THR A 63 -8.45 -10.40 22.77
N GLY A 64 -7.57 -10.35 21.77
CA GLY A 64 -7.82 -10.87 20.44
C GLY A 64 -7.93 -12.38 20.50
N ASN A 65 -9.18 -12.89 20.51
CA ASN A 65 -9.49 -14.31 20.44
C ASN A 65 -8.56 -15.02 19.44
N ALA A 66 -7.52 -15.70 19.92
CA ALA A 66 -6.67 -16.57 19.10
C ALA A 66 -7.52 -17.57 18.28
N GLY A 67 -8.68 -17.96 18.81
CA GLY A 67 -9.69 -18.77 18.13
C GLY A 67 -10.36 -18.10 16.92
N ALA A 68 -10.35 -16.77 16.79
CA ALA A 68 -10.90 -16.05 15.65
C ALA A 68 -9.92 -15.97 14.46
N ALA A 69 -8.61 -16.05 14.71
CA ALA A 69 -7.61 -16.09 13.64
C ALA A 69 -7.58 -17.43 12.90
N GLY A 70 -7.87 -18.53 13.61
CA GLY A 70 -7.87 -19.89 13.05
C GLY A 70 -8.74 -20.07 11.79
N PRO A 71 -10.04 -19.70 11.82
CA PRO A 71 -10.92 -19.78 10.66
C PRO A 71 -10.45 -18.92 9.48
N VAL A 72 -9.97 -17.70 9.74
CA VAL A 72 -9.49 -16.76 8.70
C VAL A 72 -8.25 -17.31 8.00
N ILE A 73 -7.30 -17.85 8.78
CA ILE A 73 -6.10 -18.48 8.26
C ILE A 73 -6.47 -19.71 7.45
N ALA A 74 -7.40 -20.55 7.92
CA ALA A 74 -7.87 -21.70 7.17
C ALA A 74 -8.50 -21.32 5.82
N THR A 75 -9.32 -20.25 5.77
CA THR A 75 -9.93 -19.75 4.53
C THR A 75 -8.90 -19.22 3.54
N ALA A 76 -7.95 -18.38 3.98
CA ALA A 76 -6.93 -17.83 3.09
C ALA A 76 -5.98 -18.91 2.56
N CYS A 77 -5.69 -19.89 3.41
CA CYS A 77 -4.81 -20.99 3.10
C CYS A 77 -5.50 -21.98 2.12
N ALA A 78 -6.83 -22.18 2.26
CA ALA A 78 -7.63 -22.85 1.23
C ALA A 78 -7.66 -22.07 -0.10
N ALA A 79 -7.79 -20.74 -0.06
CA ALA A 79 -7.77 -19.88 -1.24
C ALA A 79 -6.42 -19.88 -1.97
N ALA A 80 -5.33 -20.18 -1.25
CA ALA A 80 -3.98 -20.35 -1.78
C ALA A 80 -3.65 -21.81 -2.17
N ASN A 81 -4.64 -22.72 -2.19
CA ASN A 81 -4.47 -24.15 -2.42
C ASN A 81 -3.44 -24.83 -1.49
N VAL A 82 -3.23 -24.28 -0.30
CA VAL A 82 -2.37 -24.88 0.71
C VAL A 82 -3.13 -26.01 1.40
N ALA A 83 -2.47 -27.15 1.59
CA ALA A 83 -3.09 -28.31 2.19
C ALA A 83 -3.62 -28.00 3.60
N ALA A 84 -4.85 -28.42 3.91
CA ALA A 84 -5.52 -28.15 5.19
C ALA A 84 -4.68 -28.44 6.46
N PRO A 85 -3.84 -29.49 6.53
CA PRO A 85 -2.95 -29.72 7.67
C PRO A 85 -1.92 -28.61 7.87
N ILE A 86 -1.38 -28.05 6.78
CA ILE A 86 -0.45 -26.93 6.81
C ILE A 86 -1.17 -25.68 7.31
N CYS A 87 -2.42 -25.48 6.90
CA CYS A 87 -3.24 -24.35 7.34
C CYS A 87 -3.54 -24.36 8.85
N ALA A 88 -3.87 -25.54 9.38
CA ALA A 88 -4.06 -25.71 10.82
C ALA A 88 -2.76 -25.43 11.60
N ALA A 89 -1.62 -25.91 11.09
CA ALA A 89 -0.31 -25.64 11.69
C ALA A 89 0.02 -24.14 11.68
N VAL A 90 -0.12 -23.47 10.52
CA VAL A 90 0.11 -22.03 10.37
C VAL A 90 -0.80 -21.24 11.33
N GLY A 91 -2.06 -21.64 11.48
CA GLY A 91 -3.00 -21.08 12.44
C GLY A 91 -2.49 -21.13 13.88
N ALA A 92 -2.12 -22.32 14.35
CA ALA A 92 -1.59 -22.52 15.70
C ALA A 92 -0.29 -21.75 15.95
N ILE A 93 0.56 -21.62 14.93
CA ILE A 93 1.85 -20.94 15.02
C ILE A 93 1.69 -19.44 15.06
N ILE A 94 0.80 -18.87 14.25
CA ILE A 94 0.50 -17.45 14.31
C ILE A 94 -0.02 -17.07 15.70
N VAL A 95 -0.89 -17.91 16.29
CA VAL A 95 -1.36 -17.74 17.68
C VAL A 95 -0.20 -17.77 18.67
N ALA A 96 0.64 -18.82 18.63
CA ALA A 96 1.79 -18.93 19.54
C ALA A 96 2.81 -17.80 19.33
N TYR A 97 2.97 -17.33 18.09
CA TYR A 97 3.82 -16.21 17.74
C TYR A 97 3.28 -14.91 18.33
N PHE A 98 1.97 -14.66 18.26
CA PHE A 98 1.37 -13.47 18.87
C PHE A 98 1.63 -13.37 20.37
N GLU A 99 1.50 -14.49 21.08
CA GLU A 99 1.81 -14.55 22.51
C GLU A 99 3.30 -14.30 22.79
N ALA A 100 4.19 -14.91 21.98
CA ALA A 100 5.63 -14.82 22.18
C ALA A 100 6.25 -13.49 21.71
N GLN A 101 5.63 -12.79 20.76
CA GLN A 101 6.22 -11.66 20.03
C GLN A 101 5.34 -10.40 20.08
N SER A 102 4.38 -10.34 21.01
CA SER A 102 3.58 -9.12 21.27
C SER A 102 4.46 -7.88 21.47
N TRP A 103 5.61 -8.04 22.13
CA TRP A 103 6.63 -6.99 22.27
C TRP A 103 7.21 -6.54 20.93
N LEU A 104 7.57 -7.46 20.04
CA LEU A 104 8.13 -7.11 18.72
C LEU A 104 7.07 -6.38 17.87
N ILE A 105 5.82 -6.86 17.92
CA ILE A 105 4.69 -6.24 17.25
C ILE A 105 4.45 -4.81 17.77
N SER A 106 4.63 -4.56 19.07
CA SER A 106 4.49 -3.20 19.63
C SER A 106 5.61 -2.26 19.25
N GLN A 107 6.83 -2.75 19.03
CA GLN A 107 7.92 -1.95 18.49
C GLN A 107 7.70 -1.56 17.02
N VAL A 108 7.02 -2.42 16.25
CA VAL A 108 6.79 -2.22 14.81
C VAL A 108 5.50 -1.45 14.51
N ASN A 109 4.48 -1.52 15.38
CA ASN A 109 3.23 -0.79 15.17
C ASN A 109 3.43 0.72 15.42
N THR A 110 3.33 1.53 14.37
CA THR A 110 3.39 2.99 14.45
C THR A 110 2.01 3.64 14.61
N GLY A 111 1.01 2.91 15.13
CA GLY A 111 -0.37 3.37 15.28
C GLY A 111 -1.28 3.11 14.07
N CYS A 112 -0.81 2.31 13.11
CA CYS A 112 -1.50 2.06 11.84
C CYS A 112 -1.74 0.58 11.56
N GLY A 113 -1.29 -0.29 12.47
CA GLY A 113 -1.33 -1.72 12.35
C GLY A 113 -0.02 -2.32 11.85
N VAL A 114 -0.04 -3.62 11.57
CA VAL A 114 1.14 -4.39 11.12
C VAL A 114 0.78 -5.38 10.03
N TYR A 115 1.74 -5.68 9.17
CA TYR A 115 1.76 -6.89 8.38
C TYR A 115 2.57 -7.96 9.10
N LEU A 116 2.11 -9.20 9.03
CA LEU A 116 2.82 -10.36 9.51
C LEU A 116 3.05 -11.26 8.33
N THR A 117 4.29 -11.33 7.88
CA THR A 117 4.66 -12.16 6.73
C THR A 117 5.24 -13.46 7.23
N LEU A 118 4.66 -14.58 6.83
CA LEU A 118 5.26 -15.90 6.95
C LEU A 118 5.83 -16.28 5.58
N PRO A 119 7.17 -16.15 5.37
CA PRO A 119 7.75 -16.34 4.05
C PRO A 119 7.64 -17.78 3.56
N TRP A 120 7.45 -17.99 2.25
CA TRP A 120 7.40 -19.35 1.69
C TRP A 120 8.64 -20.18 2.02
N VAL A 121 9.83 -19.55 1.96
CA VAL A 121 11.09 -20.21 2.32
C VAL A 121 11.11 -20.71 3.76
N ALA A 122 10.47 -19.98 4.68
CA ALA A 122 10.35 -20.37 6.08
C ALA A 122 9.44 -21.59 6.22
N ILE A 123 8.32 -21.62 5.50
CA ILE A 123 7.38 -22.76 5.47
C ILE A 123 8.08 -24.01 4.93
N TYR A 124 8.70 -23.93 3.75
CA TYR A 124 9.36 -25.08 3.11
C TYR A 124 10.59 -25.58 3.88
N SER A 125 11.25 -24.70 4.64
CA SER A 125 12.39 -25.08 5.49
C SER A 125 11.98 -25.60 6.88
N GLY A 126 10.67 -25.72 7.15
CA GLY A 126 10.16 -26.10 8.48
C GLY A 126 10.37 -25.03 9.56
N GLN A 127 10.77 -23.82 9.17
CA GLN A 127 10.98 -22.65 10.03
C GLN A 127 9.71 -21.81 10.14
N ILE A 128 8.56 -22.47 10.28
CA ILE A 128 7.23 -21.88 10.35
C ILE A 128 7.04 -20.84 11.48
N TYR A 129 7.96 -20.80 12.45
CA TYR A 129 8.04 -19.80 13.52
C TYR A 129 8.65 -18.46 13.09
N ALA A 130 9.24 -18.36 11.89
CA ALA A 130 9.88 -17.14 11.39
C ALA A 130 8.87 -16.19 10.74
N VAL A 131 7.95 -15.65 11.56
CA VAL A 131 7.04 -14.57 11.14
C VAL A 131 7.79 -13.25 11.24
N ILE A 132 7.71 -12.44 10.18
CA ILE A 132 8.36 -11.14 10.08
C ILE A 132 7.28 -10.05 10.20
N PRO A 133 7.23 -9.29 11.30
CA PRO A 133 6.35 -8.15 11.40
C PRO A 133 6.94 -6.97 10.66
N THR A 134 6.11 -6.29 9.87
CA THR A 134 6.44 -5.00 9.25
C THR A 134 5.32 -4.01 9.52
N THR A 135 5.66 -2.73 9.59
CA THR A 135 4.68 -1.68 9.86
C THR A 135 3.69 -1.60 8.70
N ARG A 136 2.38 -1.62 9.01
CA ARG A 136 1.37 -1.32 8.02
C ARG A 136 1.40 0.19 7.77
N PRO A 137 1.56 0.65 6.52
CA PRO A 137 1.50 2.07 6.26
C PRO A 137 0.09 2.56 6.59
N CYS A 138 0.03 3.70 7.28
CA CYS A 138 -1.23 4.33 7.63
C CYS A 138 -2.08 4.52 6.39
N SER A 139 -3.30 3.99 6.40
CA SER A 139 -4.30 4.35 5.42
C SER A 139 -4.64 5.82 5.64
N ILE A 140 -3.96 6.69 4.91
CA ILE A 140 -4.29 8.10 4.89
C ILE A 140 -5.61 8.18 4.13
N PRO A 141 -6.62 8.89 4.65
CA PRO A 141 -7.89 9.01 3.98
C PRO A 141 -7.68 9.43 2.53
N LEU A 142 -8.45 8.81 1.64
CA LEU A 142 -8.56 9.29 0.28
C LEU A 142 -8.98 10.77 0.31
N PRO A 143 -8.54 11.57 -0.66
CA PRO A 143 -8.81 12.99 -0.66
C PRO A 143 -10.32 13.23 -0.57
N THR A 144 -10.74 14.14 0.31
CA THR A 144 -12.11 14.60 0.32
C THR A 144 -12.38 15.40 -0.96
N LEU A 145 -13.64 15.50 -1.37
CA LEU A 145 -14.03 16.30 -2.54
C LEU A 145 -13.61 17.79 -2.44
N GLU A 146 -13.29 18.25 -1.23
CA GLU A 146 -13.02 19.64 -0.88
C GLU A 146 -11.54 19.97 -0.67
N TRP A 147 -10.61 19.08 -1.04
CA TRP A 147 -9.16 19.32 -0.83
C TRP A 147 -8.70 20.65 -1.45
N SER A 148 -9.25 21.02 -2.61
CA SER A 148 -8.91 22.26 -3.34
C SER A 148 -9.44 23.53 -2.67
N GLN A 149 -10.30 23.42 -1.65
CA GLN A 149 -10.75 24.54 -0.82
C GLN A 149 -9.80 24.79 0.37
N GLN A 150 -8.84 23.89 0.60
CA GLN A 150 -7.87 24.00 1.69
C GLN A 150 -6.53 24.47 1.12
N SER A 151 -5.82 25.30 1.87
CA SER A 151 -4.51 25.81 1.41
C SER A 151 -3.42 24.73 1.40
N ALA A 152 -3.58 23.65 2.16
CA ALA A 152 -2.66 22.53 2.21
C ALA A 152 -3.29 21.31 2.85
N GLY A 153 -2.74 20.13 2.58
CA GLY A 153 -3.13 18.89 3.22
C GLY A 153 -2.34 17.69 2.70
N GLN A 154 -2.82 16.50 3.03
CA GLN A 154 -2.24 15.24 2.58
C GLN A 154 -3.35 14.24 2.27
N PHE A 155 -3.11 13.35 1.32
CA PHE A 155 -4.00 12.24 1.00
C PHE A 155 -3.21 10.98 0.64
N GLY A 156 -3.82 9.82 0.88
CA GLY A 156 -3.31 8.53 0.46
C GLY A 156 -3.62 8.24 -1.01
N THR A 157 -3.11 7.12 -1.51
CA THR A 157 -3.47 6.58 -2.83
C THR A 157 -4.02 5.15 -2.68
N ASN A 158 -4.35 4.49 -3.79
CA ASN A 158 -4.70 3.07 -3.80
C ASN A 158 -3.50 2.16 -3.45
N ASP A 159 -2.29 2.70 -3.42
CA ASP A 159 -1.14 2.07 -2.78
C ASP A 159 -1.01 2.61 -1.35
N PRO A 160 -1.22 1.78 -0.32
CA PRO A 160 -1.17 2.21 1.08
C PRO A 160 0.17 2.85 1.49
N ALA A 161 1.27 2.51 0.82
CA ALA A 161 2.58 3.09 1.12
C ALA A 161 2.72 4.53 0.61
N ASP A 162 1.92 4.91 -0.39
CA ASP A 162 1.98 6.24 -0.98
C ASP A 162 1.38 7.30 -0.07
N THR A 163 2.01 8.47 -0.08
CA THR A 163 1.42 9.67 0.52
C THR A 163 1.78 10.87 -0.32
N ILE A 164 0.77 11.64 -0.70
CA ILE A 164 0.93 12.87 -1.45
C ILE A 164 0.50 14.03 -0.57
N GLY A 165 1.42 14.95 -0.33
CA GLY A 165 1.12 16.25 0.26
C GLY A 165 0.76 17.24 -0.84
N TYR A 166 -0.11 18.20 -0.53
CA TYR A 166 -0.41 19.30 -1.44
C TYR A 166 -0.36 20.64 -0.72
N GLN A 167 -0.07 21.68 -1.48
CA GLN A 167 -0.14 23.07 -1.08
C GLN A 167 -0.71 23.90 -2.23
N ILE A 168 -1.63 24.80 -1.92
CA ILE A 168 -2.23 25.75 -2.87
C ILE A 168 -1.79 27.15 -2.47
N GLU A 169 -1.12 27.82 -3.40
CA GLU A 169 -0.70 29.21 -3.26
C GLU A 169 -1.57 30.08 -4.17
N HIS A 170 -2.43 30.91 -3.58
CA HIS A 170 -3.33 31.80 -4.32
C HIS A 170 -2.59 33.02 -4.87
N GLY A 171 -2.85 33.37 -6.13
CA GLY A 171 -2.22 34.51 -6.80
C GLY A 171 -0.71 34.35 -7.06
N ALA A 172 -0.22 33.11 -7.08
CA ALA A 172 1.18 32.77 -7.32
C ALA A 172 1.57 32.83 -8.82
N VAL A 173 0.60 32.70 -9.72
CA VAL A 173 0.79 32.73 -11.17
C VAL A 173 -0.19 33.70 -11.84
N SER A 174 -0.16 33.81 -13.18
CA SER A 174 -1.12 34.64 -13.92
C SER A 174 -2.56 34.22 -13.63
N ALA A 175 -3.46 35.20 -13.51
CA ALA A 175 -4.89 34.98 -13.28
C ALA A 175 -5.59 34.20 -14.41
N ASP A 176 -4.96 34.04 -15.57
CA ASP A 176 -5.53 33.30 -16.70
C ASP A 176 -5.37 31.78 -16.58
N VAL A 177 -4.49 31.30 -15.68
CA VAL A 177 -4.12 29.89 -15.58
C VAL A 177 -4.16 29.39 -14.15
N VAL A 178 -4.22 28.07 -14.00
CA VAL A 178 -3.92 27.36 -12.76
C VAL A 178 -2.70 26.49 -13.02
N GLU A 179 -1.63 26.74 -12.28
CA GLU A 179 -0.39 25.97 -12.43
C GLU A 179 -0.40 24.77 -11.49
N PHE A 180 0.03 23.62 -12.00
CA PHE A 180 0.23 22.41 -11.23
C PHE A 180 1.71 22.06 -11.23
N VAL A 181 2.24 21.75 -10.07
CA VAL A 181 3.64 21.38 -9.87
C VAL A 181 3.68 20.02 -9.20
N LEU A 182 4.51 19.12 -9.70
CA LEU A 182 4.77 17.81 -9.10
C LEU A 182 6.22 17.74 -8.62
N VAL A 183 6.41 17.35 -7.37
CA VAL A 183 7.72 17.21 -6.72
C VAL A 183 7.87 15.81 -6.14
N ILE A 184 9.02 15.17 -6.39
CA ILE A 184 9.40 13.91 -5.73
C ILE A 184 10.08 14.25 -4.41
N GLY A 185 9.40 14.00 -3.29
CA GLY A 185 9.90 14.37 -1.97
C GLY A 185 11.17 13.60 -1.56
N PRO A 186 11.94 14.12 -0.58
CA PRO A 186 13.20 13.51 -0.15
C PRO A 186 13.03 12.12 0.48
N ASN A 187 11.84 11.81 1.01
CA ASN A 187 11.53 10.52 1.64
C ASN A 187 10.84 9.54 0.67
N SER A 188 10.63 9.92 -0.59
CA SER A 188 10.17 8.99 -1.63
C SER A 188 11.29 8.04 -2.07
N SER A 189 10.91 6.90 -2.61
CA SER A 189 11.74 5.92 -3.31
C SER A 189 12.59 6.53 -4.44
N GLY A 190 12.23 7.71 -4.95
CA GLY A 190 12.94 8.40 -6.03
C GLY A 190 12.53 7.94 -7.43
N TRP A 191 11.55 7.05 -7.57
CA TRP A 191 11.04 6.67 -8.87
C TRP A 191 10.28 7.83 -9.52
N ASP A 192 10.32 7.90 -10.86
CA ASP A 192 9.56 8.88 -11.65
C ASP A 192 8.08 8.91 -11.25
N LYS A 193 7.48 10.10 -11.30
CA LYS A 193 6.06 10.32 -10.98
C LYS A 193 5.41 11.15 -12.08
N ALA A 194 4.14 10.90 -12.34
CA ALA A 194 3.39 11.64 -13.34
C ALA A 194 2.00 12.05 -12.83
N VAL A 195 1.54 13.22 -13.29
CA VAL A 195 0.15 13.68 -13.16
C VAL A 195 -0.38 13.95 -14.55
N PHE A 196 -1.49 13.30 -14.89
CA PHE A 196 -2.24 13.59 -16.10
C PHE A 196 -3.38 14.55 -15.77
N MET A 197 -3.52 15.58 -16.59
CA MET A 197 -4.39 16.74 -16.39
C MET A 197 -5.34 16.89 -17.58
N PRO A 198 -6.53 16.26 -17.54
CA PRO A 198 -7.54 16.49 -18.56
C PRO A 198 -8.04 17.95 -18.51
N ASP A 199 -8.21 18.59 -19.66
CA ASP A 199 -8.76 19.95 -19.74
C ASP A 199 -10.31 19.99 -19.64
N GLY A 200 -10.96 18.82 -19.76
CA GLY A 200 -12.41 18.69 -19.80
C GLY A 200 -13.04 19.09 -21.15
N GLU A 201 -12.22 19.39 -22.15
CA GLU A 201 -12.60 19.79 -23.52
C GLU A 201 -12.14 18.77 -24.56
N GLY A 202 -11.44 17.72 -24.13
CA GLY A 202 -11.05 16.58 -24.95
C GLY A 202 -9.54 16.40 -25.11
N SER A 203 -8.73 17.30 -24.54
CA SER A 203 -7.28 17.16 -24.50
C SER A 203 -6.79 16.79 -23.09
N GLU A 204 -5.53 16.39 -23.01
CA GLU A 204 -4.87 16.08 -21.76
C GLU A 204 -3.41 16.48 -21.81
N TRP A 205 -2.92 16.94 -20.66
CA TRP A 205 -1.53 17.35 -20.46
C TRP A 205 -0.87 16.48 -19.41
N GLU A 206 0.43 16.20 -19.56
CA GLU A 206 1.22 15.44 -18.60
C GLU A 206 2.20 16.35 -17.86
N ILE A 207 2.33 16.15 -16.56
CA ILE A 207 3.45 16.60 -15.74
C ILE A 207 4.22 15.37 -15.32
N LYS A 208 5.48 15.24 -15.73
CA LYS A 208 6.32 14.10 -15.38
C LYS A 208 7.58 14.56 -14.65
N ALA A 209 7.62 14.33 -13.34
CA ALA A 209 8.81 14.55 -12.53
C ALA A 209 9.75 13.34 -12.68
N THR A 210 10.98 13.60 -13.11
CA THR A 210 12.03 12.58 -13.32
C THR A 210 13.31 12.97 -12.57
N GLY A 211 14.27 12.05 -12.51
CA GLY A 211 15.61 12.36 -12.00
C GLY A 211 15.80 12.13 -10.49
N GLY A 212 14.93 11.34 -9.86
CA GLY A 212 15.11 10.95 -8.46
C GLY A 212 14.42 11.86 -7.45
N ARG A 213 14.85 11.74 -6.20
CA ARG A 213 14.44 12.61 -5.09
C ARG A 213 14.80 14.07 -5.40
N GLY A 214 13.85 14.98 -5.22
CA GLY A 214 13.97 16.38 -5.61
C GLY A 214 13.65 16.66 -7.09
N GLY A 215 13.40 15.62 -7.89
CA GLY A 215 12.88 15.77 -9.25
C GLY A 215 11.56 16.54 -9.23
N GLN A 216 11.40 17.48 -10.15
CA GLN A 216 10.21 18.32 -10.24
C GLN A 216 9.81 18.58 -11.70
N ALA A 217 8.52 18.79 -11.92
CA ALA A 217 7.97 19.25 -13.19
C ALA A 217 6.72 20.09 -12.95
N ALA A 218 6.39 20.96 -13.90
CA ALA A 218 5.21 21.82 -13.81
C ALA A 218 4.55 21.97 -15.18
N ASN A 219 3.24 22.20 -15.17
CA ASN A 219 2.45 22.57 -16.34
C ASN A 219 1.16 23.26 -15.85
N ALA A 220 0.37 23.86 -16.74
CA ALA A 220 -0.80 24.65 -16.37
C ALA A 220 -2.01 24.32 -17.24
N LEU A 221 -3.19 24.55 -16.67
CA LEU A 221 -4.46 24.60 -17.40
C LEU A 221 -4.98 26.04 -17.40
N TRP A 222 -5.76 26.41 -18.41
CA TRP A 222 -6.46 27.69 -18.37
C TRP A 222 -7.48 27.70 -17.22
N ALA A 223 -7.73 28.86 -16.63
CA ALA A 223 -8.61 29.01 -15.47
C ALA A 223 -10.05 28.55 -15.74
N HIS A 224 -10.52 28.60 -17.00
CA HIS A 224 -11.83 28.06 -17.37
C HIS A 224 -11.84 26.53 -17.48
N GLN A 225 -10.71 25.91 -17.82
CA GLN A 225 -10.63 24.47 -18.04
C GLN A 225 -10.79 23.69 -16.74
N VAL A 226 -10.27 24.17 -15.61
CA VAL A 226 -10.32 23.45 -14.31
C VAL A 226 -11.73 23.27 -13.73
N ARG A 227 -12.78 23.79 -14.37
CA ARG A 227 -14.17 23.79 -13.88
C ARG A 227 -15.08 22.80 -14.60
N ASN A 228 -14.51 21.92 -15.43
CA ASN A 228 -15.25 21.01 -16.29
C ASN A 228 -15.51 19.62 -15.66
N GLY A 229 -15.30 19.47 -14.34
CA GLY A 229 -15.57 18.23 -13.61
C GLY A 229 -14.56 17.10 -13.86
N GLN A 230 -13.43 17.41 -14.51
CA GLN A 230 -12.33 16.47 -14.70
C GLN A 230 -11.69 16.05 -13.38
N GLN A 231 -10.79 15.06 -13.47
CA GLN A 231 -10.00 14.58 -12.34
C GLN A 231 -8.53 14.51 -12.75
N LEU A 232 -7.64 14.96 -11.88
CA LEU A 232 -6.21 14.70 -12.02
C LEU A 232 -5.95 13.22 -11.78
N ARG A 233 -5.08 12.62 -12.60
CA ARG A 233 -4.73 11.20 -12.46
C ARG A 233 -3.25 11.08 -12.11
N PHE A 234 -2.96 10.58 -10.91
CA PHE A 234 -1.60 10.38 -10.44
C PHE A 234 -1.14 8.98 -10.82
N HIS A 235 0.03 8.90 -11.45
CA HIS A 235 0.61 7.66 -11.91
C HIS A 235 2.04 7.50 -11.37
N LYS A 236 2.42 6.25 -11.10
CA LYS A 236 3.81 5.86 -10.83
C LYS A 236 4.14 4.53 -11.51
N PRO A 237 5.41 4.27 -11.86
CA PRO A 237 5.84 2.94 -12.27
C PRO A 237 5.67 1.95 -11.10
N LYS A 238 5.24 0.74 -11.42
CA LYS A 238 5.15 -0.41 -10.52
C LYS A 238 6.12 -1.49 -11.01
N ASP A 239 5.85 -2.74 -10.66
CA ASP A 239 6.63 -3.90 -11.08
C ASP A 239 6.92 -3.86 -12.59
N LEU A 240 8.19 -4.12 -12.93
CA LEU A 240 8.71 -4.11 -14.31
C LEU A 240 8.60 -2.75 -15.01
N GLY A 241 8.44 -1.64 -14.27
CA GLY A 241 8.37 -0.29 -14.84
C GLY A 241 7.03 0.06 -15.49
N ILE A 242 6.01 -0.77 -15.31
CA ILE A 242 4.67 -0.52 -15.87
C ILE A 242 4.01 0.62 -15.09
N TRP A 243 3.63 1.68 -15.79
CA TRP A 243 2.92 2.82 -15.19
C TRP A 243 1.50 2.43 -14.79
N ARG A 244 1.13 2.72 -13.55
CA ARG A 244 -0.22 2.49 -13.02
C ARG A 244 -0.76 3.78 -12.43
N GLN A 245 -2.05 4.02 -12.65
CA GLN A 245 -2.78 5.03 -11.90
C GLN A 245 -2.91 4.57 -10.44
N VAL A 246 -2.56 5.45 -9.51
CA VAL A 246 -2.66 5.18 -8.07
C VAL A 246 -3.70 6.07 -7.39
N LEU A 247 -4.04 7.22 -7.97
CA LEU A 247 -5.06 8.12 -7.43
C LEU A 247 -5.79 8.86 -8.56
N SER A 248 -7.09 9.07 -8.38
CA SER A 248 -7.90 10.01 -9.15
C SER A 248 -8.38 11.11 -8.21
N LEU A 249 -8.09 12.36 -8.54
CA LEU A 249 -8.35 13.52 -7.68
C LEU A 249 -9.27 14.51 -8.42
N GLY A 250 -10.55 14.54 -8.04
CA GLY A 250 -11.52 15.52 -8.53
C GLY A 250 -11.44 16.85 -7.78
N GLY A 251 -12.51 17.66 -7.80
CA GLY A 251 -12.59 18.88 -6.98
C GLY A 251 -11.88 20.11 -7.58
N LEU A 252 -11.38 20.05 -8.83
CA LEU A 252 -10.65 21.15 -9.45
C LEU A 252 -11.51 22.43 -9.60
N GLN A 253 -12.84 22.31 -9.59
CA GLN A 253 -13.76 23.43 -9.78
C GLN A 253 -13.66 24.54 -8.73
N TYR A 254 -13.04 24.25 -7.58
CA TYR A 254 -12.82 25.24 -6.52
C TYR A 254 -11.52 26.03 -6.69
N LEU A 255 -10.65 25.62 -7.60
CA LEU A 255 -9.45 26.37 -7.96
C LEU A 255 -9.84 27.58 -8.79
N VAL A 256 -9.11 28.68 -8.60
CA VAL A 256 -9.29 29.91 -9.34
C VAL A 256 -8.03 30.25 -10.12
N GLY A 257 -8.19 30.98 -11.23
CA GLY A 257 -7.04 31.46 -11.98
C GLY A 257 -6.10 32.28 -11.10
N GLY A 258 -4.80 32.06 -11.25
CA GLY A 258 -3.75 32.60 -10.39
C GLY A 258 -3.26 31.62 -9.33
N ASP A 259 -3.95 30.50 -9.11
CA ASP A 259 -3.54 29.48 -8.15
C ASP A 259 -2.35 28.65 -8.67
N ARG A 260 -1.42 28.33 -7.78
CA ARG A 260 -0.41 27.27 -7.97
C ARG A 260 -0.69 26.12 -7.01
N CYS A 261 -0.88 24.92 -7.54
CA CYS A 261 -1.05 23.70 -6.78
C CYS A 261 0.24 22.87 -6.83
N THR A 262 0.95 22.77 -5.71
CA THR A 262 2.15 21.96 -5.59
C THR A 262 1.82 20.64 -4.93
N PHE A 263 1.98 19.54 -5.65
CA PHE A 263 1.88 18.17 -5.13
C PHE A 263 3.26 17.62 -4.86
N THR A 264 3.49 17.15 -3.63
CA THR A 264 4.75 16.51 -3.23
C THR A 264 4.51 15.05 -2.89
N TRP A 265 5.19 14.13 -3.59
CA TRP A 265 5.19 12.72 -3.23
C TRP A 265 6.07 12.52 -1.99
N LEU A 266 5.43 12.40 -0.82
CA LEU A 266 6.13 12.39 0.46
C LEU A 266 6.81 11.04 0.73
N ARG A 267 6.14 9.93 0.40
CA ARG A 267 6.64 8.55 0.54
C ARG A 267 5.93 7.61 -0.44
N ASP A 268 6.54 6.47 -0.74
CA ASP A 268 6.04 5.39 -1.61
C ASP A 268 6.84 4.09 -1.48
#